data_AF-A0A3A8W4M4-F1
#
_entry.id   AF-A0A3A8W4M4-F1
#
_cell.length_a   1.000
_cell.length_b   1.000
_cell.length_c   1.000
_cell.angle_alpha   90.00
_cell.angle_beta   90.00
_cell.angle_gamma   90.00
#
_symmetry.space_group_name_H-M   'P 1'
#
loop_
_entity.id
_entity.type
_entity.pdbx_description
1 polymer ?
#
loop_
_entity_poly.entity_id
_entity_poly.type
_entity_poly.pdbx_seq_one_letter_code
_entity_poly.pdbx_strand_id
1 'polypeptide(L)'
;MQGNNCPFYNIFHGIIYCATCGKSMQVRYKKFGRTDKDRRTGKERVPIDKAYYICQTYNRLGKNACTSHKIEERDLYNLVLADIQEAAAMALKDREVFYGRLSRRMEKQYLADTDSLKREYKSLARRNQEIDDTFMQTRQRRYLLKSVY
;
A
#
# COMPACT_ATOMS: atom_id res chain seq x y z
N MET A 1 -16.96 -11.75 -17.69
CA MET A 1 -15.73 -11.06 -17.24
C MET A 1 -14.54 -11.68 -17.96
N GLN A 2 -14.11 -11.11 -19.09
CA GLN A 2 -12.87 -11.55 -19.74
C GLN A 2 -11.71 -10.84 -19.05
N GLY A 3 -11.14 -11.52 -18.04
CA GLY A 3 -9.92 -11.06 -17.39
C GLY A 3 -8.80 -11.00 -18.41
N ASN A 4 -8.02 -9.92 -18.41
CA ASN A 4 -6.81 -9.82 -19.24
C ASN A 4 -5.94 -11.07 -19.04
N ASN A 5 -5.81 -11.87 -20.09
CA ASN A 5 -4.97 -13.08 -20.13
C ASN A 5 -3.48 -12.71 -20.03
N CYS A 6 -3.01 -12.35 -18.85
CA CYS A 6 -1.58 -12.37 -18.58
C CYS A 6 -1.21 -13.74 -17.99
N PRO A 7 -0.27 -14.47 -18.60
CA PRO A 7 0.14 -15.80 -18.13
C PRO A 7 1.02 -15.76 -16.86
N PHE A 8 1.31 -14.57 -16.32
CA PHE A 8 2.16 -14.42 -15.14
C PHE A 8 1.30 -14.27 -13.88
N TYR A 9 1.46 -15.20 -12.94
CA TYR A 9 0.85 -15.09 -11.61
C TYR A 9 1.52 -13.95 -10.83
N ASN A 10 0.71 -12.99 -10.39
CA ASN A 10 1.20 -11.85 -9.64
C ASN A 10 1.56 -12.26 -8.20
N ILE A 11 2.85 -12.22 -7.87
CA ILE A 11 3.39 -12.64 -6.56
C ILE A 11 3.14 -11.57 -5.49
N PHE A 12 3.11 -10.28 -5.86
CA PHE A 12 2.99 -9.16 -4.92
C PHE A 12 1.56 -8.60 -4.83
N HIS A 13 0.56 -9.41 -5.17
CA HIS A 13 -0.83 -9.00 -5.17
C HIS A 13 -1.27 -8.57 -3.77
N GLY A 14 -1.73 -7.32 -3.65
CA GLY A 14 -2.21 -6.76 -2.37
C GLY A 14 -1.12 -6.34 -1.40
N ILE A 15 0.16 -6.51 -1.73
CA ILE A 15 1.29 -6.16 -0.84
C ILE A 15 1.79 -4.73 -1.10
N ILE A 16 1.67 -4.25 -2.34
CA ILE A 16 2.32 -3.01 -2.77
C ILE A 16 1.42 -1.80 -2.56
N TYR A 17 1.96 -0.82 -1.84
CA TYR A 17 1.33 0.48 -1.60
C TYR A 17 2.20 1.61 -2.14
N CYS A 18 1.54 2.67 -2.61
CA CYS A 18 2.20 3.87 -3.08
C CYS A 18 2.70 4.69 -1.88
N ALA A 19 3.99 5.01 -1.84
CA ALA A 19 4.60 5.75 -0.73
C ALA A 19 4.02 7.16 -0.52
N THR A 20 3.59 7.84 -1.59
CA THR A 20 3.10 9.22 -1.49
C THR A 20 1.63 9.33 -1.05
N CYS A 21 0.73 8.51 -1.61
CA CYS A 21 -0.71 8.60 -1.33
C CYS A 21 -1.21 7.49 -0.40
N GLY A 22 -0.36 6.53 -0.03
CA GLY A 22 -0.71 5.40 0.84
C GLY A 22 -1.73 4.42 0.28
N LYS A 23 -2.18 4.58 -0.97
CA LYS A 23 -3.16 3.69 -1.61
C LYS A 23 -2.46 2.53 -2.32
N SER A 24 -3.18 1.42 -2.45
CA SER A 24 -2.71 0.22 -3.15
C SER A 24 -2.30 0.53 -4.59
N MET A 25 -1.26 -0.15 -5.06
CA MET A 25 -0.88 -0.11 -6.47
C MET A 25 -1.60 -1.18 -7.26
N GLN A 26 -2.09 -0.82 -8.45
CA GLN A 26 -2.81 -1.71 -9.35
C GLN A 26 -1.82 -2.36 -10.33
N VAL A 27 -1.87 -3.69 -10.44
CA VAL A 27 -1.15 -4.41 -11.50
C VAL A 27 -1.79 -4.18 -12.86
N ARG A 28 -0.95 -3.95 -13.86
CA ARG A 28 -1.31 -3.87 -15.25
C ARG A 28 -0.30 -4.68 -16.06
N TYR A 29 -0.74 -5.11 -17.23
CA TYR A 29 0.06 -5.91 -18.14
C TYR A 29 0.21 -5.15 -19.45
N LYS A 30 1.42 -5.19 -20.01
CA LYS A 30 1.69 -4.64 -21.34
C LYS A 30 0.86 -5.44 -22.35
N LYS A 31 0.17 -4.73 -23.24
CA LYS A 31 -0.61 -5.34 -24.31
C LYS A 31 0.32 -6.02 -25.32
N PHE A 32 -0.14 -7.17 -25.86
CA PHE A 32 0.52 -7.86 -26.97
C PHE A 32 0.66 -6.94 -28.19
N GLY A 33 1.80 -7.00 -28.89
CA GLY A 33 2.10 -6.24 -30.10
C GLY A 33 3.46 -5.54 -30.08
N ARG A 34 3.54 -4.29 -30.58
CA ARG A 34 4.78 -3.49 -30.70
C ARG A 34 5.57 -3.27 -29.39
N THR A 35 5.03 -3.67 -28.24
CA THR A 35 5.62 -3.52 -26.89
C THR A 35 6.20 -4.82 -26.32
N ASP A 36 6.05 -5.93 -27.03
CA ASP A 36 6.61 -7.23 -26.65
C ASP A 36 8.13 -7.30 -26.83
N LYS A 37 8.68 -6.50 -27.76
CA LYS A 37 10.12 -6.30 -27.85
C LYS A 37 10.52 -5.08 -27.04
N ASP A 38 11.56 -5.24 -26.24
CA ASP A 38 12.14 -4.11 -25.55
C ASP A 38 12.83 -3.18 -26.55
N ARG A 39 12.45 -1.90 -26.58
CA ARG A 39 12.95 -0.95 -27.59
C ARG A 39 14.44 -0.68 -27.46
N ARG A 40 14.99 -0.85 -26.26
CA ARG A 40 16.40 -0.59 -25.97
C ARG A 40 17.28 -1.79 -26.31
N THR A 41 16.85 -3.00 -25.95
CA THR A 41 17.66 -4.21 -26.12
C THR A 41 17.28 -5.03 -27.36
N GLY A 42 16.14 -4.75 -27.99
CA GLY A 42 15.61 -5.51 -29.13
C GLY A 42 15.12 -6.92 -28.78
N LYS A 43 15.32 -7.36 -27.53
CA LYS A 43 14.97 -8.70 -27.05
C LYS A 43 13.47 -8.81 -26.79
N GLU A 44 12.95 -10.01 -27.00
CA GLU A 44 11.58 -10.34 -26.62
C GLU A 44 11.45 -10.40 -25.10
N ARG A 45 10.42 -9.74 -24.59
CA ARG A 45 10.15 -9.64 -23.15
C ARG A 45 9.57 -10.94 -22.64
N VAL A 46 10.22 -11.49 -21.61
CA VAL A 46 9.68 -12.63 -20.85
C VAL A 46 8.42 -12.21 -20.08
N PRO A 47 7.54 -13.16 -19.70
CA PRO A 47 6.26 -12.83 -19.05
C PRO A 47 6.36 -11.88 -17.85
N ILE A 48 7.42 -12.01 -17.03
CA ILE A 48 7.67 -11.14 -15.88
C ILE A 48 7.90 -9.67 -16.28
N ASP A 49 8.53 -9.41 -17.43
CA ASP A 49 8.80 -8.05 -17.92
C ASP A 49 7.56 -7.39 -18.55
N LYS A 50 6.46 -8.13 -18.66
CA LYS A 50 5.17 -7.62 -19.15
C LYS A 50 4.29 -7.09 -18.01
N ALA A 51 4.58 -7.45 -16.76
CA ALA A 51 3.83 -7.01 -15.59
C ALA A 51 4.44 -5.76 -14.95
N TYR A 52 3.60 -4.81 -14.58
CA TYR A 52 4.01 -3.60 -13.86
C TYR A 52 2.90 -3.10 -12.94
N TYR A 53 3.28 -2.37 -11.90
CA TYR A 53 2.38 -1.73 -10.95
C TYR A 53 2.27 -0.24 -11.23
N ILE A 54 1.05 0.29 -11.16
CA ILE A 54 0.78 1.72 -11.23
C ILE A 54 0.02 2.16 -9.99
N CYS A 55 0.31 3.35 -9.48
CA CYS A 55 -0.48 3.95 -8.42
C CYS A 55 -1.95 4.13 -8.85
N GLN A 56 -2.87 3.51 -8.12
CA GLN A 56 -4.30 3.55 -8.43
C GLN A 56 -4.87 4.98 -8.37
N THR A 57 -4.42 5.77 -7.40
CA THR A 57 -4.83 7.18 -7.24
C THR A 57 -4.43 8.01 -8.46
N TYR A 58 -3.18 7.88 -8.92
CA TYR A 58 -2.73 8.56 -10.13
C TYR A 58 -3.52 8.13 -11.36
N ASN A 59 -3.74 6.82 -11.53
CA ASN A 59 -4.46 6.29 -12.67
C ASN A 59 -5.93 6.74 -12.74
N ARG A 60 -6.57 6.98 -11.58
CA ARG A 60 -7.99 7.38 -11.51
C ARG A 60 -8.19 8.90 -11.46
N LEU A 61 -7.39 9.62 -10.68
CA LEU A 61 -7.57 11.05 -10.37
C LEU A 61 -6.54 11.95 -11.07
N GLY A 62 -5.52 11.36 -11.69
CA GLY A 62 -4.48 12.08 -12.43
C GLY A 62 -3.44 12.75 -11.54
N LYS A 63 -2.65 13.63 -12.17
CA LYS A 63 -1.47 14.30 -11.59
C LYS A 63 -1.75 15.17 -10.35
N ASN A 64 -2.99 15.64 -10.18
CA ASN A 64 -3.35 16.52 -9.07
C ASN A 64 -3.44 15.76 -7.74
N ALA A 65 -3.64 14.44 -7.78
CA ALA A 65 -3.81 13.62 -6.58
C ALA A 65 -2.56 12.79 -6.23
N CYS A 66 -1.70 12.48 -7.20
CA CYS A 66 -0.46 11.72 -7.00
C CYS A 66 0.47 11.93 -8.22
N THR A 67 1.74 11.56 -8.11
CA THR A 67 2.67 11.51 -9.26
C THR A 67 2.59 10.16 -9.99
N SER A 68 3.18 10.10 -11.19
CA SER A 68 3.19 8.90 -12.03
C SER A 68 4.13 7.82 -11.47
N HIS A 69 3.69 7.13 -10.42
CA HIS A 69 4.41 5.96 -9.90
C HIS A 69 4.16 4.75 -10.77
N LYS A 70 5.26 4.22 -11.30
CA LYS A 70 5.28 3.00 -12.09
C LYS A 70 6.48 2.15 -11.67
N ILE A 71 6.24 0.88 -11.37
CA ILE A 71 7.26 -0.08 -10.95
C ILE A 71 7.10 -1.33 -11.83
N GLU A 72 8.17 -1.82 -12.44
CA GLU A 72 8.14 -3.05 -13.22
C GLU A 72 8.28 -4.26 -12.27
N GLU A 73 7.57 -5.35 -12.55
CA GLU A 73 7.58 -6.56 -11.69
C GLU A 73 9.00 -7.14 -11.54
N ARG A 74 9.79 -7.13 -12.61
CA ARG A 74 11.17 -7.66 -12.62
C ARG A 74 12.07 -6.96 -11.61
N ASP A 75 12.00 -5.63 -11.58
CA ASP A 75 12.83 -4.81 -10.69
C ASP A 75 12.45 -5.07 -9.24
N LEU A 76 11.15 -5.14 -8.96
CA LEU A 76 10.65 -5.45 -7.63
C LEU A 76 11.02 -6.88 -7.20
N TYR A 77 10.88 -7.85 -8.11
CA TYR A 77 11.26 -9.24 -7.84
C TYR A 77 12.75 -9.37 -7.49
N ASN A 78 13.62 -8.74 -8.29
CA ASN A 78 15.06 -8.78 -8.06
C ASN A 78 15.44 -8.11 -6.74
N LEU A 79 14.82 -6.97 -6.42
CA LEU A 79 15.05 -6.26 -5.17
C LEU A 79 14.65 -7.10 -3.96
N VAL A 80 13.43 -7.66 -3.97
CA VAL A 80 12.94 -8.50 -2.87
C VAL A 80 13.78 -9.78 -2.73
N LEU A 81 14.17 -10.39 -3.84
CA LEU A 81 15.02 -11.58 -3.82
C LEU A 81 16.40 -11.27 -3.23
N ALA A 82 17.00 -10.14 -3.60
CA ALA A 82 18.29 -9.71 -3.06
C ALA A 82 18.20 -9.48 -1.54
N ASP A 83 17.16 -8.79 -1.07
CA ASP A 83 16.93 -8.56 0.36
C ASP A 83 16.75 -9.88 1.13
N ILE A 84 16.00 -10.85 0.56
CA ILE A 84 15.82 -12.18 1.17
C ILE A 84 17.17 -12.93 1.24
N GLN A 85 17.96 -12.89 0.17
CA GLN A 85 19.26 -13.55 0.12
C GLN A 85 20.25 -12.92 1.12
N GLU A 86 20.24 -11.59 1.26
CA GLU A 86 21.06 -10.88 2.23
C GLU A 86 20.65 -11.24 3.66
N ALA A 87 19.34 -11.27 3.95
CA ALA A 87 18.81 -11.70 5.24
C ALA A 87 19.18 -13.15 5.56
N ALA A 88 19.09 -14.06 4.58
CA ALA A 88 19.50 -15.45 4.72
C ALA A 88 21.00 -15.58 4.98
N ALA A 89 21.84 -14.83 4.26
CA ALA A 89 23.28 -14.84 4.46
C ALA A 89 23.68 -14.34 5.86
N MET A 90 23.01 -13.30 6.36
CA MET A 90 23.20 -12.82 7.73
C MET A 90 22.78 -13.87 8.77
N ALA A 91 21.63 -14.53 8.57
CA ALA A 91 21.13 -15.55 9.47
C ALA A 91 22.02 -16.80 9.51
N LEU A 92 22.66 -17.16 8.39
CA LEU A 92 23.61 -18.26 8.32
C LEU A 92 24.97 -17.92 8.95
N LYS A 93 25.40 -16.66 8.89
CA LYS A 93 26.68 -16.22 9.44
C LYS A 93 26.68 -16.13 10.97
N ASP A 94 25.66 -15.48 11.53
CA ASP A 94 25.53 -15.29 12.98
C ASP A 94 24.06 -15.17 13.37
N ARG A 95 23.52 -16.30 13.83
CA ARG A 95 22.12 -16.46 14.20
C ARG A 95 21.73 -15.55 15.36
N GLU A 96 22.57 -15.44 16.39
CA GLU A 96 22.24 -14.70 17.62
C GLU A 96 22.23 -13.19 17.36
N VAL A 97 23.21 -12.70 16.61
CA VAL A 97 23.23 -11.28 16.21
C VAL A 97 22.08 -10.96 15.27
N PHE A 98 21.72 -11.87 14.36
CA PHE A 98 20.57 -11.71 13.48
C PHE A 98 19.26 -11.61 14.27
N TYR A 99 18.99 -12.53 15.19
CA TYR A 99 17.80 -12.46 16.06
C TYR A 99 17.79 -11.20 16.91
N GLY A 100 18.91 -10.81 17.51
CA GLY A 100 18.98 -9.57 18.28
C GLY A 100 18.69 -8.33 17.44
N ARG A 101 19.14 -8.27 16.17
CA ARG A 101 18.80 -7.19 15.23
C ARG A 101 17.32 -7.22 14.85
N LEU A 102 16.79 -8.41 14.54
CA LEU A 102 15.39 -8.61 14.16
C LEU A 102 14.44 -8.18 15.28
N SER A 103 14.66 -8.66 16.51
CA SER A 103 13.85 -8.31 17.68
C SER A 103 13.83 -6.81 17.94
N ARG A 104 15.00 -6.14 17.88
CA ARG A 104 15.06 -4.67 18.04
C ARG A 104 14.29 -3.92 16.96
N ARG A 105 14.33 -4.40 15.71
CA ARG A 105 13.56 -3.79 14.61
C ARG A 105 12.05 -3.99 14.83
N MET A 106 11.65 -5.20 15.21
CA MET A 106 10.24 -5.51 15.51
C MET A 106 9.70 -4.69 16.67
N GLU A 107 10.47 -4.56 17.76
CA GLU A 107 10.08 -3.78 18.94
C GLU A 107 9.89 -2.29 18.60
N LYS A 108 10.82 -1.69 17.84
CA LYS A 108 10.67 -0.31 17.37
C LYS A 108 9.41 -0.10 16.53
N GLN A 109 9.10 -1.05 15.65
CA GLN A 109 7.92 -0.97 14.80
C GLN A 109 6.63 -1.14 15.62
N TYR A 110 6.62 -2.10 16.56
CA TYR A 110 5.51 -2.28 17.48
C TYR A 110 5.23 -1.01 18.30
N LEU A 111 6.27 -0.38 18.86
CA LEU A 111 6.12 0.87 19.61
C LEU A 111 5.54 1.99 18.73
N ALA A 112 6.06 2.17 17.51
CA ALA A 112 5.54 3.17 16.58
C ALA A 112 4.07 2.92 16.21
N ASP A 113 3.69 1.67 15.95
CA ASP A 113 2.32 1.28 15.62
C ASP A 113 1.38 1.52 16.81
N THR A 114 1.80 1.16 18.04
CA THR A 114 0.98 1.41 19.24
C THR A 114 0.77 2.90 19.50
N ASP A 115 1.77 3.74 19.25
CA ASP A 115 1.65 5.19 19.41
C ASP A 115 0.74 5.79 18.34
N SER A 116 0.84 5.32 17.10
CA SER A 116 -0.07 5.70 16.02
C SER A 116 -1.52 5.32 16.36
N LEU A 117 -1.75 4.08 16.78
CA LEU A 117 -3.07 3.58 17.20
C LEU A 117 -3.65 4.37 18.38
N LYS A 118 -2.83 4.70 19.38
CA LYS A 118 -3.27 5.55 20.51
C LYS A 118 -3.70 6.94 20.05
N ARG A 119 -2.99 7.55 19.09
CA ARG A 119 -3.35 8.86 18.53
C ARG A 119 -4.66 8.78 17.76
N GLU A 120 -4.81 7.75 16.93
CA GLU A 120 -6.03 7.52 16.16
C GLU A 120 -7.23 7.27 17.08
N TYR A 121 -7.07 6.42 18.10
CA TYR A 121 -8.09 6.18 19.12
C TYR A 121 -8.54 7.47 19.80
N LYS A 122 -7.60 8.31 20.26
CA LYS A 122 -7.93 9.60 20.89
C LYS A 122 -8.68 10.53 19.94
N SER A 123 -8.27 10.58 18.67
CA SER A 123 -8.94 11.38 17.63
C SER A 123 -10.38 10.90 17.40
N LEU A 124 -10.58 9.59 17.27
CA LEU A 124 -11.90 8.97 17.10
C LEU A 124 -12.79 9.15 18.34
N ALA A 125 -12.25 8.99 19.54
CA ALA A 125 -12.98 9.21 20.78
C ALA A 125 -13.48 10.65 20.89
N ARG A 126 -12.61 11.64 20.58
CA ARG A 126 -13.02 13.05 20.53
C ARG A 126 -14.12 13.28 19.50
N ARG A 127 -13.98 12.71 18.30
CA ARG A 127 -15.00 12.87 17.24
C ARG A 127 -16.33 12.24 17.62
N ASN A 128 -16.33 11.13 18.35
CA ASN A 128 -17.55 10.51 18.86
C ASN A 128 -18.23 11.40 19.92
N GLN A 129 -17.46 11.99 20.84
CA GLN A 129 -18.00 12.96 21.80
C GLN A 129 -18.63 14.17 21.12
N GLU A 130 -17.96 14.74 20.10
CA GLU A 130 -18.51 15.85 19.31
C GLU A 130 -19.84 15.48 18.64
N ILE A 131 -19.98 14.24 18.14
CA ILE A 131 -21.22 13.73 17.56
C ILE A 131 -22.32 13.60 18.63
N ASP A 132 -22.00 13.03 19.78
CA ASP A 132 -22.95 12.87 20.89
C ASP A 132 -23.47 14.23 21.38
N ASP A 133 -22.58 15.21 21.56
CA ASP A 133 -22.94 16.57 21.95
C ASP A 133 -23.85 17.24 20.91
N THR A 134 -23.52 17.10 19.63
CA THR A 134 -24.32 17.64 18.52
C THR A 134 -25.72 16.99 18.49
N PHE A 135 -25.78 15.68 18.72
CA PHE A 135 -27.05 14.93 18.77
C PHE A 135 -27.93 15.41 19.94
N MET A 136 -27.34 15.58 21.13
CA MET A 136 -28.06 16.06 22.32
C MET A 136 -28.57 17.49 22.15
N GLN A 137 -27.75 18.40 21.61
CA GLN A 137 -28.17 19.77 21.30
C GLN A 137 -29.32 19.81 20.29
N THR A 138 -29.22 19.02 19.21
CA THR A 138 -30.27 18.94 18.18
C THR A 138 -31.58 18.41 18.75
N ARG A 139 -31.50 17.37 19.60
CA ARG A 139 -32.66 16.82 20.30
C ARG A 139 -33.30 17.87 21.21
N GLN A 140 -32.52 18.58 22.03
CA GLN A 140 -33.02 19.61 22.94
C GLN A 140 -33.69 20.78 22.20
N ARG A 141 -33.09 21.26 21.11
CA ARG A 141 -33.72 22.27 20.23
C ARG A 141 -35.08 21.80 19.70
N ARG A 142 -35.19 20.53 19.32
CA ARG A 142 -36.43 19.95 18.80
C ARG A 142 -37.51 19.83 19.88
N TYR A 143 -37.16 19.54 21.13
CA TYR A 143 -38.10 19.59 22.25
C TYR A 143 -38.59 21.01 22.49
N LEU A 144 -37.69 21.99 22.57
CA LEU A 144 -38.04 23.39 22.78
C LEU A 144 -38.98 23.94 21.70
N LEU A 145 -38.72 23.61 20.43
CA LEU A 145 -39.60 23.98 19.31
C LEU A 145 -40.99 23.33 19.39
N LYS A 146 -41.11 22.12 19.96
CA LYS A 146 -42.40 21.44 20.15
C LYS A 146 -43.21 21.97 21.34
N SER A 147 -42.57 22.61 22.30
CA SER A 147 -43.23 23.23 23.47
C SER A 147 -43.67 24.68 23.24
N VAL A 148 -43.39 25.25 22.06
CA VAL A 148 -43.79 26.61 21.66
C VAL A 148 -45.05 26.60 20.76
N TYR A 149 -45.55 25.42 20.40
CA TYR A 149 -46.83 25.19 19.73
C TYR A 149 -47.73 24.32 20.61
#